data_AF-A0A9E1ZXJ8-F1
#
_entry.id   AF-A0A9E1ZXJ8-F1
#
_cell.length_a   1.000
_cell.length_b   1.000
_cell.length_c   1.000
_cell.angle_alpha   90.00
_cell.angle_beta   90.00
_cell.angle_gamma   90.00
#
_symmetry.space_group_name_H-M   'P 1'
#
loop_
_entity.id
_entity.type
_entity.pdbx_description
1 polymer ?
#
loop_
_entity_poly.entity_id
_entity_poly.type
_entity_poly.pdbx_seq_one_letter_code
_entity_poly.pdbx_strand_id
1 'polypeptide(L)'
;MSDYIKMDPADMERREIYRLLTGSVVPRPIGWASTVNGQGITNLAPFSFFTVVCVAPPMISLTIARNPDGTEKHTLKNIKEVGDFCFNIVTTP
;
A
#
# COMPACT_ATOMS: atom_id res chain seq x y z
N MET A 1 17.15 22.88 -26.49
CA MET A 1 17.56 22.24 -25.21
C MET A 1 16.31 21.67 -24.59
N SER A 2 16.38 20.45 -24.09
CA SER A 2 15.21 19.79 -23.52
C SER A 2 15.01 20.28 -22.09
N ASP A 3 13.93 21.00 -21.82
CA ASP A 3 13.58 21.49 -20.47
C ASP A 3 13.03 20.33 -19.62
N TYR A 4 13.92 19.48 -19.09
CA TYR A 4 13.55 18.47 -18.11
C TYR A 4 14.55 18.37 -16.97
N ILE A 5 14.04 18.02 -15.79
CA ILE A 5 14.86 17.77 -14.60
C ILE A 5 15.19 16.27 -14.57
N LYS A 6 16.46 15.93 -14.58
CA LYS A 6 16.94 14.55 -14.35
C LYS A 6 17.16 14.36 -12.85
N MET A 7 16.63 13.28 -12.30
CA MET A 7 16.87 12.87 -10.91
C MET A 7 17.37 11.42 -10.91
N ASP A 8 18.52 11.15 -10.29
CA ASP A 8 19.05 9.80 -10.13
C ASP A 8 18.69 9.27 -8.73
N PRO A 9 17.91 8.18 -8.62
CA PRO A 9 17.57 7.59 -7.32
C PRO A 9 18.78 7.14 -6.49
N ALA A 10 19.93 6.90 -7.12
CA ALA A 10 21.16 6.54 -6.41
C ALA A 10 21.73 7.69 -5.56
N ASP A 11 21.41 8.94 -5.92
CA ASP A 11 21.90 10.17 -5.28
C ASP A 11 20.86 10.80 -4.34
N MET A 12 19.77 10.09 -4.02
CA MET A 12 18.62 10.62 -3.28
C MET A 12 18.35 9.87 -1.98
N GLU A 13 17.89 10.60 -0.97
CA GLU A 13 17.41 9.98 0.26
C GLU A 13 16.08 9.22 0.03
N ARG A 14 15.87 8.11 0.76
CA ARG A 14 14.64 7.30 0.64
C ARG A 14 13.36 8.14 0.77
N ARG A 15 13.37 9.14 1.65
CA ARG A 15 12.23 10.04 1.86
C ARG A 15 11.95 10.91 0.63
N GLU A 16 12.98 11.34 -0.09
CA GLU A 16 12.85 12.13 -1.31
C GLU A 16 12.29 11.29 -2.44
N ILE A 17 12.81 10.06 -2.60
CA ILE A 17 12.27 9.08 -3.55
C ILE A 17 10.79 8.80 -3.25
N TYR A 18 10.44 8.57 -1.98
CA TYR A 18 9.05 8.36 -1.57
C TYR A 18 8.16 9.56 -1.94
N ARG A 19 8.62 10.79 -1.69
CA ARG A 19 7.87 12.01 -2.04
C ARG A 19 7.72 12.17 -3.55
N LEU A 20 8.78 11.89 -4.31
CA LEU A 20 8.76 11.94 -5.77
C LEU A 20 7.72 10.94 -6.32
N LEU A 21 7.81 9.67 -5.96
CA LEU A 21 6.89 8.63 -6.45
C LEU A 21 5.44 8.87 -6.01
N THR A 22 5.22 9.23 -4.73
CA THR A 22 3.86 9.50 -4.23
C THR A 22 3.27 10.83 -4.71
N GLY A 23 4.11 11.76 -5.14
CA GLY A 23 3.68 13.00 -5.78
C GLY A 23 3.39 12.84 -7.28
N SER A 24 4.14 11.98 -7.97
CA SER A 24 4.04 11.80 -9.42
C SER A 24 3.02 10.74 -9.84
N VAL A 25 2.87 9.66 -9.06
CA VAL A 25 1.91 8.58 -9.37
C VAL A 25 0.57 8.92 -8.72
N VAL A 26 -0.23 9.73 -9.43
CA VAL A 26 -1.53 10.24 -8.98
C VAL A 26 -2.54 10.30 -10.15
N PRO A 27 -3.87 10.21 -9.89
CA PRO A 27 -4.50 9.91 -8.60
C PRO A 27 -4.28 8.45 -8.18
N ARG A 28 -4.26 8.18 -6.87
CA ARG A 28 -4.27 6.80 -6.35
C ARG A 28 -5.62 6.51 -5.72
N PRO A 29 -6.31 5.44 -6.14
CA PRO A 29 -7.51 5.03 -5.43
C PRO A 29 -7.13 4.66 -3.99
N ILE A 30 -8.06 4.87 -3.07
CA ILE A 30 -7.88 4.55 -1.65
C ILE A 30 -8.82 3.41 -1.31
N GLY A 31 -8.30 2.39 -0.63
CA GLY A 31 -9.09 1.32 -0.07
C GLY A 31 -8.66 0.99 1.35
N TRP A 32 -9.58 0.45 2.13
CA TRP A 32 -9.39 0.10 3.52
C TRP A 32 -9.38 -1.42 3.67
N ALA A 33 -8.28 -1.96 4.19
CA ALA A 33 -8.16 -3.37 4.50
C ALA A 33 -8.66 -3.62 5.92
N SER A 34 -9.76 -4.38 6.04
CA SER A 34 -10.25 -4.90 7.31
C SER A 34 -9.72 -6.31 7.54
N THR A 35 -9.16 -6.54 8.71
CA THR A 35 -8.48 -7.78 9.10
C THR A 35 -8.85 -8.17 10.53
N VAL A 36 -8.66 -9.43 10.89
CA VAL A 36 -8.79 -9.96 12.25
C VAL A 36 -7.51 -10.73 12.57
N ASN A 37 -7.03 -10.67 13.82
CA ASN A 37 -5.90 -11.49 14.27
C ASN A 37 -6.36 -12.86 14.79
N GLY A 38 -5.43 -13.75 15.18
CA GLY A 38 -5.77 -15.07 15.72
C GLY A 38 -6.62 -15.06 17.01
N GLN A 39 -6.69 -13.92 17.71
CA GLN A 39 -7.52 -13.72 18.90
C GLN A 39 -8.89 -13.09 18.60
N GLY A 40 -9.23 -12.85 17.33
CA GLY A 40 -10.50 -12.23 16.94
C GLY A 40 -10.54 -10.70 17.09
N ILE A 41 -9.41 -10.04 17.35
CA ILE A 41 -9.33 -8.57 17.45
C ILE A 41 -9.28 -7.98 16.04
N THR A 42 -10.19 -7.04 15.77
CA THR A 42 -10.31 -6.36 14.48
C THR A 42 -9.23 -5.28 14.29
N ASN A 43 -8.78 -5.11 13.05
CA ASN A 43 -7.90 -4.04 12.63
C ASN A 43 -8.36 -3.51 11.26
N LEU A 44 -8.26 -2.20 11.08
CA LEU A 44 -8.72 -1.51 9.89
C LEU A 44 -7.70 -0.43 9.50
N ALA A 45 -7.17 -0.48 8.28
CA ALA A 45 -6.13 0.44 7.83
C ALA A 45 -6.31 0.88 6.36
N PRO A 46 -6.06 2.17 6.03
CA PRO A 46 -6.13 2.69 4.67
C PRO A 46 -4.86 2.41 3.86
N PHE A 47 -5.02 2.14 2.57
CA PHE A 47 -3.94 1.91 1.60
C PHE A 47 -4.24 2.61 0.28
N SER A 48 -3.19 3.21 -0.30
CA SER A 48 -3.22 3.75 -1.67
C SER A 48 -2.25 3.04 -2.62
N PHE A 49 -1.45 2.09 -2.12
CA PHE A 49 -0.56 1.25 -2.92
C PHE A 49 -1.24 -0.10 -3.18
N PHE A 50 -2.28 -0.08 -4.02
CA PHE A 50 -2.95 -1.27 -4.50
C PHE A 50 -3.31 -1.12 -5.97
N THR A 51 -3.41 -2.24 -6.70
CA THR A 51 -3.87 -2.25 -8.10
C THR A 51 -4.44 -3.62 -8.47
N VAL A 52 -5.15 -3.69 -9.60
CA VAL A 52 -5.56 -4.96 -10.21
C VAL A 52 -4.33 -5.70 -10.74
N VAL A 53 -4.25 -7.00 -10.50
CA VAL A 53 -3.19 -7.89 -11.00
C VAL A 53 -3.70 -8.75 -12.15
N CYS A 54 -4.85 -9.37 -11.99
CA CYS A 54 -5.45 -10.26 -12.99
C CYS A 54 -6.97 -10.25 -12.86
N VAL A 55 -7.67 -10.51 -13.96
CA VAL A 55 -9.13 -10.64 -13.99
C VAL A 55 -9.57 -12.11 -13.84
N ALA A 56 -8.75 -13.06 -14.28
CA ALA A 56 -9.05 -14.49 -14.24
C ALA A 56 -7.80 -15.33 -13.89
N PRO A 57 -7.66 -15.81 -12.65
CA PRO A 57 -8.53 -15.54 -11.51
C PRO A 57 -8.46 -14.06 -11.07
N PRO A 58 -9.53 -13.52 -10.45
CA PRO A 58 -9.56 -12.13 -10.00
C PRO A 58 -8.53 -11.93 -8.87
N MET A 59 -7.58 -11.04 -9.09
CA MET A 59 -6.50 -10.75 -8.14
C MET A 59 -6.21 -9.25 -8.09
N ILE A 60 -5.94 -8.76 -6.88
CA ILE A 60 -5.38 -7.44 -6.63
C ILE A 60 -4.03 -7.60 -5.93
N SER A 61 -3.16 -6.61 -6.06
CA SER A 61 -1.99 -6.46 -5.20
C SER A 61 -2.29 -5.43 -4.13
N LEU A 62 -1.85 -5.72 -2.90
CA LEU A 62 -1.87 -4.78 -1.78
C LEU A 62 -0.44 -4.69 -1.24
N THR A 63 0.23 -3.56 -1.45
CA THR A 63 1.60 -3.35 -0.96
C THR A 63 1.58 -2.81 0.46
N ILE A 64 2.07 -3.60 1.42
CA ILE A 64 2.13 -3.24 2.83
C ILE A 64 3.59 -3.06 3.24
N ALA A 65 3.99 -1.81 3.50
CA ALA A 65 5.33 -1.51 4.03
C ALA A 65 5.47 -1.97 5.50
N ARG A 66 6.71 -2.23 5.91
CA ARG A 66 7.08 -2.46 7.32
C ARG A 66 7.02 -1.15 8.10
N ASN A 67 6.94 -1.25 9.42
CA ASN A 67 7.13 -0.12 10.32
C ASN A 67 8.61 0.37 10.28
N PRO A 68 8.92 1.57 10.78
CA PRO A 68 10.28 2.11 10.78
C PRO A 68 11.30 1.21 11.50
N ASP A 69 10.86 0.46 12.51
CA ASP A 69 11.65 -0.52 13.26
C ASP A 69 11.77 -1.89 12.55
N GLY A 70 11.23 -2.03 11.34
CA GLY A 70 11.23 -3.27 10.55
C GLY A 70 10.14 -4.27 10.92
N THR A 71 9.33 -4.00 11.95
CA THR A 71 8.22 -4.88 12.33
C THR A 71 7.10 -4.88 11.29
N GLU A 72 6.32 -5.95 11.26
CA GLU A 72 5.16 -6.05 10.37
C GLU A 72 4.01 -5.19 10.88
N LYS A 73 3.30 -4.53 9.96
CA LYS A 73 2.04 -3.87 10.28
C LYS A 73 0.99 -4.91 10.66
N HIS A 74 0.06 -4.53 11.54
CA HIS A 74 -1.04 -5.41 11.97
C HIS A 74 -1.78 -6.04 10.78
N THR A 75 -2.09 -5.26 9.73
CA THR A 75 -2.73 -5.80 8.52
C THR A 75 -1.94 -6.95 7.89
N LEU A 76 -0.62 -6.82 7.73
CA LEU A 76 0.21 -7.88 7.15
C LEU A 76 0.30 -9.09 8.08
N LYS A 77 0.51 -8.86 9.38
CA LYS A 77 0.58 -9.91 10.39
C LYS A 77 -0.72 -10.72 10.42
N ASN A 78 -1.87 -10.04 10.47
CA ASN A 78 -3.19 -10.64 10.51
C ASN A 78 -3.48 -11.46 9.24
N ILE A 79 -3.18 -10.92 8.05
CA ILE A 79 -3.37 -11.65 6.78
C ILE A 79 -2.51 -12.92 6.74
N LYS A 80 -1.26 -12.86 7.23
CA LYS A 80 -0.37 -14.04 7.28
C LYS A 80 -0.84 -15.10 8.27
N GLU A 81 -1.42 -14.67 9.40
CA GLU A 81 -1.88 -15.56 10.46
C GLU A 81 -3.22 -16.22 10.13
N VAL A 82 -4.18 -15.44 9.62
CA VAL A 82 -5.57 -15.87 9.41
C VAL A 82 -5.85 -16.29 7.97
N GLY A 83 -5.13 -15.73 7.00
CA GLY A 83 -5.27 -16.06 5.56
C GLY A 83 -6.27 -15.17 4.80
N ASP A 84 -7.13 -14.43 5.49
CA ASP A 84 -8.22 -13.66 4.88
C ASP A 84 -8.24 -12.18 5.28
N PHE A 85 -8.81 -11.35 4.41
CA PHE A 85 -9.14 -9.94 4.66
C PHE A 85 -10.23 -9.46 3.70
N CYS A 86 -10.87 -8.33 4.02
CA CYS A 86 -11.73 -7.61 3.06
C CYS A 86 -11.07 -6.29 2.67
N PHE A 87 -11.19 -5.92 1.38
CA PHE A 87 -10.69 -4.66 0.85
C PHE A 87 -11.86 -3.77 0.41
N ASN A 88 -12.04 -2.64 1.08
CA ASN A 88 -13.19 -1.77 0.94
C ASN A 88 -12.79 -0.51 0.18
N ILE A 89 -13.40 -0.25 -0.98
CA ILE A 89 -13.11 0.95 -1.78
C ILE A 89 -13.71 2.17 -1.09
N VAL A 90 -12.93 3.24 -0.94
CA VAL A 90 -13.41 4.51 -0.38
C VAL A 90 -14.21 5.25 -1.44
N THR A 91 -15.42 5.67 -1.06
CA THR A 91 -16.26 6.55 -1.87
C THR A 91 -16.30 7.95 -1.25
N THR A 92 -16.76 8.92 -2.02
CA THR A 92 -17.16 10.21 -1.45
C THR A 92 -18.36 10.02 -0.51
N PRO A 93 -18.57 10.92 0.46
CA PRO A 93 -19.84 11.03 1.19
C PRO A 93 -21.03 11.23 0.26
#